data_AF-A0A495YXC4-F1
#
_entry.id   AF-A0A495YXC4-F1
#
_cell.length_a   1.000
_cell.length_b   1.000
_cell.length_c   1.000
_cell.angle_alpha   90.00
_cell.angle_beta   90.00
_cell.angle_gamma   90.00
#
_symmetry.space_group_name_H-M   'P 1'
#
loop_
_entity.id
_entity.type
_entity.pdbx_description
1 polymer ?
#
loop_
_entity_poly.entity_id
_entity_poly.type
_entity_poly.pdbx_seq_one_letter_code
_entity_poly.pdbx_strand_id
1 'polypeptide(L)'
;MRPLTISLPDYLYKKLTQQAKVSKTSLEDLVLFQLKRDEARDAALTLLRKRAGRCLMAKEPIFKESTPPVWIVPIFTNVAPPVEVGEIHIEADTGQVLSTEMDVAEMIKKGHVSFGFEPLPVEKQERLAELLALNGEKMLESEETQEMEALLAEEQELQIRNLETLGKRLLS
;
A
#
# COMPACT_ATOMS: atom_id res chain seq x y z
N MET A 1 36.65 -8.66 -16.07
CA MET A 1 35.22 -8.49 -16.41
C MET A 1 34.98 -9.02 -17.81
N ARG A 2 33.85 -9.70 -18.07
CA ARG A 2 33.51 -10.21 -19.43
C ARG A 2 32.67 -9.15 -20.15
N PRO A 3 32.94 -8.83 -21.43
CA PRO A 3 32.12 -7.90 -22.19
C PRO A 3 30.71 -8.47 -22.34
N LEU A 4 29.70 -7.66 -22.02
CA LEU A 4 28.29 -8.03 -22.13
C LEU A 4 27.83 -7.74 -23.56
N THR A 5 27.51 -8.79 -24.32
CA THR A 5 26.97 -8.64 -25.67
C THR A 5 25.45 -8.62 -25.60
N ILE A 6 24.83 -7.52 -26.04
CA ILE A 6 23.38 -7.35 -26.01
C ILE A 6 22.86 -7.39 -27.45
N SER A 7 21.97 -8.33 -27.75
CA SER A 7 21.24 -8.37 -29.02
C SER A 7 20.00 -7.48 -28.94
N LEU A 8 19.97 -6.41 -29.73
CA LEU A 8 18.84 -5.50 -29.81
C LEU A 8 18.12 -5.67 -31.16
N PRO A 9 16.78 -5.61 -31.19
CA PRO A 9 16.03 -5.45 -32.43
C PRO A 9 16.48 -4.21 -33.23
N ASP A 10 16.49 -4.32 -34.55
CA ASP A 10 16.97 -3.25 -35.46
C ASP A 10 16.33 -1.89 -35.20
N TYR A 11 15.04 -1.86 -34.84
CA TYR A 11 14.31 -0.62 -34.56
C TYR A 11 14.81 0.07 -33.27
N LEU A 12 15.14 -0.70 -32.23
CA LEU A 12 15.70 -0.16 -30.98
C LEU A 12 17.13 0.30 -31.19
N TYR A 13 17.94 -0.48 -31.91
CA TYR A 13 19.31 -0.09 -32.23
C TYR A 13 19.36 1.23 -32.99
N LYS A 14 18.52 1.41 -34.02
CA LYS A 14 18.41 2.67 -34.77
C LYS A 14 17.99 3.84 -33.88
N LYS A 15 17.01 3.63 -32.99
CA LYS A 15 16.52 4.67 -32.06
C LYS A 15 17.61 5.10 -31.07
N LEU A 16 18.30 4.15 -30.45
CA LEU A 16 19.40 4.43 -29.52
C LEU A 16 20.58 5.10 -30.22
N THR A 17 20.92 4.66 -31.44
CA THR A 17 21.99 5.28 -32.24
C THR A 17 21.65 6.72 -32.61
N GLN A 18 20.39 7.02 -32.93
CA GLN A 18 19.93 8.39 -33.15
C GLN A 18 20.01 9.22 -31.88
N GLN A 19 19.56 8.69 -30.74
CA GLN A 19 19.65 9.37 -29.45
C GLN A 19 21.11 9.68 -29.08
N ALA A 20 22.02 8.72 -29.23
CA ALA A 20 23.45 8.88 -28.97
C ALA A 20 24.08 9.98 -29.84
N LYS A 21 23.68 10.08 -31.11
CA LYS A 21 24.09 11.17 -31.99
C LYS A 21 23.61 12.54 -31.52
N VAL A 22 22.37 12.63 -31.02
CA VAL A 22 21.79 13.88 -30.50
C VAL A 22 22.48 14.31 -29.21
N SER A 23 22.75 13.37 -28.29
CA SER A 23 23.42 13.63 -27.01
C SER A 23 24.95 13.77 -27.13
N LYS A 24 25.53 13.52 -28.30
CA LYS A 24 26.98 13.50 -28.55
C LYS A 24 27.74 12.55 -27.62
N THR A 25 27.12 11.44 -27.25
CA THR A 25 27.72 10.39 -26.41
C THR A 25 27.91 9.11 -27.21
N SER A 26 28.79 8.21 -26.75
CA SER A 26 28.88 6.89 -27.36
C SER A 26 27.59 6.10 -27.12
N LEU A 27 27.29 5.14 -28.01
CA LEU A 27 26.12 4.28 -27.85
C LEU A 27 26.21 3.48 -26.54
N GLU A 28 27.40 2.99 -26.21
CA GLU A 28 27.68 2.22 -25.00
C GLU A 28 27.42 3.06 -23.74
N ASP A 29 27.94 4.29 -23.68
CA ASP A 29 27.72 5.19 -22.55
C ASP A 29 26.25 5.56 -22.40
N LEU A 30 25.53 5.76 -23.52
CA LEU A 30 24.10 6.05 -23.48
C LEU A 30 23.29 4.87 -22.95
N VAL A 31 23.62 3.64 -23.35
CA VAL A 31 22.96 2.43 -22.83
C VAL A 31 23.28 2.25 -21.35
N LEU A 32 24.55 2.39 -20.94
CA LEU A 32 24.94 2.32 -19.53
C LEU A 32 24.24 3.39 -18.69
N PHE A 33 24.13 4.62 -19.21
CA PHE A 33 23.41 5.70 -18.55
C PHE A 33 21.93 5.38 -18.36
N GLN A 34 21.26 4.84 -19.39
CA GLN A 34 19.86 4.42 -19.29
C GLN A 34 19.66 3.28 -18.29
N LEU A 35 20.56 2.28 -18.30
CA LEU A 35 20.52 1.17 -17.33
C LEU A 35 20.68 1.68 -15.90
N LYS A 36 21.68 2.54 -15.64
CA LYS A 36 21.86 3.16 -14.31
C LYS A 36 20.66 4.01 -13.88
N ARG A 37 20.03 4.71 -14.83
CA ARG A 37 18.81 5.49 -14.57
C ARG A 37 17.66 4.57 -14.15
N ASP A 38 17.48 3.45 -14.84
CA ASP A 38 16.43 2.48 -14.50
C ASP A 38 16.71 1.78 -13.17
N GLU A 39 17.97 1.43 -12.89
CA GLU A 39 18.41 0.90 -11.58
C GLU A 39 18.11 1.88 -10.44
N ALA A 40 18.40 3.17 -10.62
CA ALA A 40 18.09 4.21 -9.62
C ALA A 40 16.58 4.33 -9.37
N ARG A 41 15.78 4.27 -10.44
CA ARG A 41 14.32 4.27 -10.33
C ARG A 41 13.81 3.05 -9.57
N ASP A 42 14.33 1.87 -9.87
CA ASP A 42 13.95 0.62 -9.22
C ASP A 42 14.37 0.57 -7.75
N ALA A 43 15.54 1.14 -7.42
CA ALA A 43 15.98 1.31 -6.04
C ALA A 43 15.03 2.22 -5.25
N ALA A 44 14.62 3.35 -5.82
CA ALA A 44 13.62 4.24 -5.23
C ALA A 44 12.26 3.54 -5.04
N LEU A 45 11.75 2.85 -6.08
CA LEU A 45 10.49 2.10 -5.99
C LEU A 45 10.56 0.99 -4.94
N THR A 46 11.69 0.30 -4.83
CA THR A 46 11.90 -0.75 -3.82
C THR A 46 11.89 -0.17 -2.41
N LEU A 47 12.51 0.99 -2.20
CA LEU A 47 12.47 1.70 -0.92
C LEU A 47 11.04 2.12 -0.57
N LEU A 48 10.31 2.71 -1.53
CA LEU A 48 8.92 3.09 -1.34
C LEU A 48 8.03 1.89 -1.02
N ARG A 49 8.16 0.78 -1.74
CA ARG A 49 7.38 -0.45 -1.48
C ARG A 49 7.63 -1.02 -0.08
N LYS A 50 8.88 -1.00 0.38
CA LYS A 50 9.25 -1.48 1.72
C LYS A 50 8.72 -0.59 2.85
N ARG A 51 8.47 0.69 2.60
CA ARG A 51 8.23 1.69 3.66
C ARG A 51 6.89 2.42 3.60
N ALA A 52 6.39 2.77 2.41
CA ALA A 52 5.17 3.54 2.18
C ALA A 52 4.11 2.78 1.35
N GLY A 53 4.38 1.54 0.95
CA GLY A 53 3.43 0.71 0.21
C GLY A 53 3.11 1.23 -1.20
N ARG A 54 1.83 1.23 -1.59
CA ARG A 54 1.34 1.59 -2.94
C ARG A 54 0.96 3.08 -3.11
N CYS A 55 1.19 3.93 -2.11
CA CYS A 55 0.68 5.30 -2.12
C CYS A 55 1.60 6.33 -2.76
N LEU A 56 2.86 5.96 -2.97
CA LEU A 56 3.86 6.82 -3.58
C LEU A 56 4.35 6.18 -4.88
N MET A 57 4.57 7.02 -5.89
CA MET A 57 5.10 6.66 -7.18
C MET A 57 6.40 7.41 -7.44
N ALA A 58 7.35 6.77 -8.11
CA ALA A 58 8.58 7.40 -8.56
C ALA A 58 8.51 7.74 -10.05
N LYS A 59 8.83 8.99 -10.39
CA LYS A 59 8.99 9.45 -11.79
C LYS A 59 10.38 9.11 -12.34
N GLU A 60 10.64 9.53 -13.58
CA GLU A 60 11.96 9.38 -14.19
C GLU A 60 13.03 10.13 -13.38
N PRO A 61 14.15 9.46 -13.03
CA PRO A 61 15.25 10.10 -12.33
C PRO A 61 15.93 11.19 -13.17
N ILE A 62 16.31 12.26 -12.49
CA ILE A 62 17.07 13.39 -13.04
C ILE A 62 18.52 13.25 -12.57
N PHE A 63 19.47 13.28 -13.51
CA PHE A 63 20.88 13.22 -13.19
C PHE A 63 21.41 14.60 -12.77
N LYS A 64 22.11 14.65 -11.65
CA LYS A 64 22.80 15.85 -11.17
C LYS A 64 24.30 15.58 -11.03
N GLU A 65 25.09 16.34 -11.76
CA GLU A 65 26.54 16.34 -11.67
C GLU A 65 26.99 17.04 -10.37
N SER A 66 26.99 16.28 -9.28
CA SER A 66 27.56 16.66 -7.98
C SER A 66 28.76 15.78 -7.64
N THR A 67 29.44 16.07 -6.53
CA THR A 67 30.49 15.22 -5.95
C THR A 67 30.02 14.69 -4.59
N PRO A 68 29.56 13.44 -4.48
CA PRO A 68 29.42 12.41 -5.53
C PRO A 68 28.26 12.68 -6.51
N PRO A 69 28.24 12.04 -7.71
CA PRO A 69 27.16 12.19 -8.68
C PRO A 69 25.86 11.56 -8.16
N VAL A 70 24.72 12.24 -8.37
CA VAL A 70 23.44 11.84 -7.75
C VAL A 70 22.32 11.77 -8.78
N TRP A 71 21.52 10.71 -8.68
CA TRP A 71 20.19 10.60 -9.25
C TRP A 71 19.17 11.16 -8.28
N ILE A 72 18.44 12.17 -8.72
CA ILE A 72 17.29 12.73 -8.02
C ILE A 72 16.06 12.03 -8.56
N VAL A 73 15.34 11.31 -7.71
CA VAL A 73 14.12 10.60 -8.07
C VAL A 73 12.92 11.33 -7.47
N PRO A 74 12.11 12.04 -8.28
CA PRO A 74 10.93 12.74 -7.80
C PRO A 74 9.82 11.76 -7.42
N ILE A 75 9.18 12.02 -6.28
CA ILE A 75 8.16 11.17 -5.67
C ILE A 75 6.81 11.89 -5.69
N PHE A 76 5.80 11.19 -6.17
CA PHE A 76 4.43 11.68 -6.30
C PHE A 76 3.46 10.81 -5.52
N THR A 77 2.32 11.37 -5.12
CA THR A 77 1.19 10.57 -4.63
C THR A 77 0.58 9.74 -5.76
N ASN A 78 0.08 8.56 -5.42
CA ASN A 78 -0.67 7.67 -6.32
C ASN A 78 -2.16 8.05 -6.43
N VAL A 79 -2.53 9.27 -6.05
CA VAL A 79 -3.91 9.77 -6.10
C VAL A 79 -3.99 10.82 -7.20
N ALA A 80 -5.07 10.82 -7.98
CA ALA A 80 -5.31 11.86 -8.97
C ALA A 80 -5.94 13.11 -8.31
N PRO A 81 -5.42 14.33 -8.55
CA PRO A 81 -4.23 14.66 -9.31
C PRO A 81 -2.93 14.31 -8.56
N PRO A 82 -1.90 13.79 -9.25
CA PRO A 82 -0.65 13.42 -8.61
C PRO A 82 0.06 14.68 -8.11
N VAL A 83 0.33 14.73 -6.81
CA VAL A 83 1.03 15.84 -6.16
C VAL A 83 2.46 15.40 -5.87
N GLU A 84 3.42 16.29 -6.16
CA GLU A 84 4.82 16.09 -5.81
C GLU A 84 4.98 16.18 -4.30
N VAL A 85 5.54 15.13 -3.71
CA VAL A 85 5.72 14.98 -2.26
C VAL A 85 7.16 15.29 -1.86
N GLY A 86 8.09 15.12 -2.80
CA GLY A 86 9.50 15.40 -2.59
C GLY A 86 10.39 14.45 -3.38
N GLU A 87 11.65 14.36 -2.98
CA GLU A 87 12.69 13.70 -3.75
C GLU A 87 13.50 12.66 -2.95
N ILE A 88 14.01 11.65 -3.66
CA ILE A 88 14.99 10.68 -3.13
C ILE A 88 16.30 10.86 -3.88
N HIS A 89 17.39 11.00 -3.14
CA HIS A 89 18.74 11.12 -3.68
C HIS A 89 19.45 9.76 -3.63
N ILE A 90 19.90 9.31 -4.79
CA ILE A 90 20.58 8.03 -4.96
C ILE A 90 21.95 8.30 -5.60
N GLU A 91 23.01 7.77 -5.02
CA GLU A 91 24.35 7.87 -5.59
C GLU A 91 24.43 7.12 -6.93
N ALA A 92 24.96 7.79 -7.95
CA ALA A 92 24.91 7.30 -9.33
C ALA A 92 25.83 6.10 -9.64
N ASP A 93 26.83 5.87 -8.80
CA ASP A 93 27.80 4.79 -9.01
C ASP A 93 27.50 3.54 -8.18
N THR A 94 26.93 3.71 -6.99
CA THR A 94 26.65 2.60 -6.07
C THR A 94 25.17 2.20 -6.05
N GLY A 95 24.28 3.06 -6.54
CA GLY A 95 22.83 2.88 -6.39
C GLY A 95 22.37 3.01 -4.92
N GLN A 96 23.22 3.52 -4.03
CA GLN A 96 22.91 3.68 -2.62
C GLN A 96 22.05 4.93 -2.39
N VAL A 97 21.01 4.80 -1.57
CA VAL A 97 20.19 5.93 -1.16
C VAL A 97 20.98 6.79 -0.17
N LEU A 98 21.30 8.02 -0.58
CA LEU A 98 22.06 8.98 0.22
C LEU A 98 21.16 9.73 1.20
N SER A 99 20.03 10.24 0.70
CA SER A 99 19.07 11.00 1.50
C SER A 99 17.67 10.94 0.93
N THR A 100 16.68 11.08 1.80
CA THR A 100 15.27 11.28 1.47
C THR A 100 14.86 12.63 2.04
N GLU A 101 14.10 13.44 1.29
CA GLU A 101 13.55 14.67 1.84
C GLU A 101 12.67 14.42 3.08
N MET A 102 12.53 15.46 3.92
CA MET A 102 11.86 15.38 5.21
C MET A 102 10.38 14.97 5.06
N ASP A 103 9.68 15.50 4.05
CA ASP A 103 8.27 15.19 3.78
C ASP A 103 8.08 13.74 3.33
N VAL A 104 8.98 13.23 2.48
CA VAL A 104 8.99 11.82 2.06
C VAL A 104 9.26 10.91 3.26
N ALA A 105 10.23 11.27 4.11
CA ALA A 105 10.56 10.52 5.32
C ALA A 105 9.42 10.52 6.35
N GLU A 106 8.70 11.64 6.50
CA GLU A 106 7.52 11.72 7.34
C GLU A 106 6.37 10.90 6.78
N MET A 107 6.08 10.95 5.48
CA MET A 107 5.02 10.14 4.87
C MET A 107 5.30 8.63 4.98
N ILE A 108 6.57 8.25 4.83
CA ILE A 108 7.07 6.91 5.12
C ILE A 108 6.83 6.52 6.59
N LYS A 109 7.25 7.36 7.55
CA LYS A 109 7.12 7.07 8.99
C LYS A 109 5.66 7.00 9.43
N LYS A 110 4.81 7.89 8.89
CA LYS A 110 3.39 7.96 9.22
C LYS A 110 2.59 6.83 8.57
N GLY A 111 3.23 5.94 7.80
CA GLY A 111 2.57 4.84 7.10
C GLY A 111 1.40 5.32 6.26
N HIS A 112 1.47 6.55 5.73
CA HIS A 112 0.34 7.23 5.13
C HIS A 112 -0.05 6.57 3.81
N VAL A 113 -0.97 5.62 3.99
CA VAL A 113 -1.84 5.02 3.00
C VAL A 113 -3.25 5.11 3.60
N SER A 114 -3.91 6.25 3.43
CA SER A 114 -5.36 6.26 3.50
C SER A 114 -5.87 5.56 2.24
N PHE A 115 -6.28 4.30 2.45
CA PHE A 115 -7.11 3.44 1.62
C PHE A 115 -7.47 4.01 0.24
N GLY A 116 -6.61 3.74 -0.75
CA GLY A 116 -7.11 3.45 -2.08
C GLY A 116 -7.84 2.11 -2.01
N PHE A 117 -9.10 2.13 -1.57
CA PHE A 117 -10.01 1.09 -2.04
C PHE A 117 -9.95 1.18 -3.56
N GLU A 118 -9.35 0.20 -4.22
CA GLU A 118 -9.79 -0.12 -5.58
C GLU A 118 -11.32 -0.13 -5.50
N PRO A 119 -12.06 0.66 -6.30
CA PRO A 119 -13.49 0.52 -6.35
C PRO A 119 -13.73 -0.95 -6.67
N LEU A 120 -14.25 -1.69 -5.69
CA LEU A 120 -14.65 -3.06 -5.88
C LEU A 120 -15.46 -3.10 -7.18
N PRO A 121 -15.17 -4.01 -8.13
CA PRO A 121 -16.01 -4.16 -9.31
C PRO A 121 -17.46 -4.21 -8.85
N VAL A 122 -18.36 -3.51 -9.53
CA VAL A 122 -19.75 -3.26 -9.08
C VAL A 122 -20.40 -4.54 -8.54
N GLU A 123 -20.14 -5.68 -9.18
CA GLU A 123 -20.57 -7.03 -8.80
C GLU A 123 -20.17 -7.47 -7.37
N LYS A 124 -19.02 -7.01 -6.86
CA LYS A 124 -18.53 -7.30 -5.50
C LYS A 124 -19.07 -6.31 -4.46
N GLN A 125 -19.46 -5.09 -4.86
CA GLN A 125 -20.11 -4.13 -3.96
C GLN A 125 -21.56 -4.53 -3.69
N GLU A 126 -22.27 -4.98 -4.72
CA GLU A 126 -23.63 -5.51 -4.59
C GLU A 126 -23.65 -6.75 -3.68
N ARG A 127 -22.73 -7.71 -3.88
CA ARG A 127 -22.57 -8.87 -2.99
C ARG A 127 -22.22 -8.50 -1.55
N LEU A 128 -21.44 -7.44 -1.33
CA LEU A 128 -21.09 -6.98 0.02
C LEU A 128 -22.31 -6.33 0.70
N ALA A 129 -23.10 -5.54 -0.03
CA ALA A 129 -24.34 -4.95 0.47
C ALA A 129 -25.36 -6.03 0.84
N GLU A 130 -25.51 -7.08 0.02
CA GLU A 130 -26.34 -8.25 0.33
C GLU A 130 -25.86 -8.99 1.59
N LEU A 131 -24.56 -9.23 1.74
CA LEU A 131 -24.00 -9.89 2.94
C LEU A 131 -24.13 -9.03 4.21
N LEU A 132 -24.05 -7.70 4.09
CA LEU A 132 -24.27 -6.79 5.20
C LEU A 132 -25.75 -6.74 5.61
N ALA A 133 -26.68 -6.78 4.66
CA ALA A 133 -28.11 -6.88 4.94
C ALA A 133 -28.45 -8.20 5.67
N LEU A 134 -27.88 -9.32 5.21
CA LEU A 134 -28.04 -10.63 5.86
C LEU A 134 -27.41 -10.71 7.26
N ASN A 135 -26.34 -9.97 7.52
CA ASN A 135 -25.74 -9.90 8.86
C ASN A 135 -26.49 -8.92 9.79
N GLY A 136 -27.16 -7.91 9.25
CA GLY A 136 -28.04 -7.02 10.02
C GLY A 136 -29.26 -7.76 10.58
N GLU A 137 -29.83 -8.69 9.81
CA GLU A 137 -30.97 -9.51 10.26
C GLU A 137 -30.57 -10.53 11.34
N LYS A 138 -29.33 -11.03 11.35
CA LYS A 138 -28.83 -11.95 12.39
C LYS A 138 -28.63 -11.33 13.78
N MET A 139 -28.56 -10.01 13.90
CA MET A 139 -28.43 -9.36 15.21
C MET A 139 -29.76 -9.34 15.99
N LEU A 140 -30.90 -9.26 15.29
CA LEU A 140 -32.22 -9.18 15.92
C LEU A 140 -32.62 -10.50 16.61
N GLU A 141 -32.23 -11.65 16.07
CA GLU A 141 -32.48 -12.96 16.71
C GLU A 141 -31.70 -13.12 18.04
N SER A 142 -30.61 -12.38 18.23
CA SER A 142 -29.77 -12.48 19.44
C SER A 142 -30.28 -11.65 20.62
N GLU A 143 -31.04 -10.58 20.36
CA GLU A 143 -31.64 -9.76 21.42
C GLU A 143 -32.92 -10.42 21.95
N GLU A 144 -33.78 -10.98 21.08
CA GLU A 144 -34.98 -11.70 21.51
C GLU A 144 -34.67 -12.97 22.33
N THR A 145 -33.57 -13.66 22.01
CA THR A 145 -33.14 -14.84 22.78
C THR A 145 -32.58 -14.49 24.15
N GLN A 146 -31.89 -13.35 24.29
CA GLN A 146 -31.37 -12.87 25.58
C GLN A 146 -32.48 -12.36 26.50
N GLU A 147 -33.48 -11.66 25.97
CA GLU A 147 -34.64 -11.21 26.76
C GLU A 147 -35.48 -12.40 27.24
N MET A 148 -35.67 -13.42 26.40
CA MET A 148 -36.42 -14.63 26.77
C MET A 148 -35.67 -15.47 27.82
N GLU A 149 -34.34 -15.60 27.74
CA GLU A 149 -33.54 -16.29 28.75
C GLU A 149 -33.56 -15.56 30.10
N ALA A 150 -33.54 -14.21 30.09
CA ALA A 150 -33.66 -13.41 31.31
C ALA A 150 -35.02 -13.60 32.00
N LEU A 151 -36.12 -13.62 31.23
CA LEU A 151 -37.46 -13.84 31.76
C LEU A 151 -37.65 -15.25 32.33
N LEU A 152 -37.09 -16.27 31.67
CA LEU A 152 -37.12 -17.66 32.17
C LEU A 152 -36.33 -17.82 33.47
N ALA A 153 -35.21 -17.12 33.63
CA ALA A 153 -34.43 -17.15 34.87
C ALA A 153 -35.19 -16.51 36.05
N GLU A 154 -35.88 -15.39 35.82
CA GLU A 154 -36.70 -14.73 36.84
C GLU A 154 -37.88 -15.59 37.29
N GLU A 155 -38.53 -16.29 36.34
CA GLU A 155 -39.63 -17.19 36.65
C GLU A 155 -39.18 -18.40 37.49
N GLN A 156 -38.00 -18.96 37.20
CA GLN A 156 -37.42 -20.06 37.99
C GLN A 156 -37.07 -19.62 39.41
N GLU A 157 -36.55 -18.41 39.61
CA GLU A 157 -36.24 -17.90 40.95
C GLU A 157 -37.51 -17.71 41.79
N LEU A 158 -38.59 -17.23 41.17
CA LEU A 158 -39.91 -17.11 41.81
C LEU A 158 -40.50 -18.48 42.19
N GLN A 159 -40.35 -19.49 41.34
CA GLN A 159 -40.81 -20.85 41.65
C GLN A 159 -40.05 -21.45 42.85
N ILE A 160 -38.74 -21.24 42.94
CA ILE A 160 -37.93 -21.72 44.07
C ILE A 160 -38.37 -21.02 45.37
N ARG A 161 -38.54 -19.69 45.37
CA ARG A 161 -39.04 -18.97 46.55
C ARG A 161 -40.44 -19.42 46.99
N ASN A 162 -41.31 -19.73 46.04
CA ASN A 162 -42.64 -20.25 46.33
C ASN A 162 -42.59 -21.65 46.94
N LEU A 163 -41.70 -22.52 46.45
CA LEU A 163 -41.49 -23.85 47.05
C LEU A 163 -40.90 -23.75 48.46
N GLU A 164 -39.95 -22.84 48.69
CA GLU A 164 -39.39 -22.62 50.03
C GLU A 164 -40.43 -22.08 51.02
N THR A 165 -41.29 -21.16 50.59
CA THR A 165 -42.36 -20.62 51.43
C THR A 165 -43.45 -21.65 51.70
N LEU A 166 -43.79 -22.50 50.74
CA LEU A 166 -44.67 -23.66 50.96
C LEU A 166 -44.05 -24.69 51.91
N GLY A 167 -42.76 -25.00 51.74
CA GLY A 167 -42.02 -25.91 52.63
C GLY A 167 -41.99 -25.40 54.08
N LYS A 168 -41.77 -24.10 54.27
CA LYS A 168 -41.82 -23.46 55.61
C LYS A 168 -43.22 -23.52 56.24
N ARG A 169 -44.28 -23.45 55.44
CA ARG A 169 -45.68 -23.58 55.91
C ARG A 169 -46.11 -25.02 56.19
N LEU A 170 -45.48 -26.01 55.57
CA LEU A 170 -45.76 -27.43 55.82
C LEU A 170 -44.99 -27.98 57.02
N LEU A 171 -43.90 -27.33 57.42
CA LEU A 171 -43.07 -27.69 58.58
C LEU A 171 -43.46 -26.93 59.87
N SER A 172 -44.41 -26.00 59.78
CA SER A 172 -45.04 -25.29 60.90
C SER A 172 -46.40 -25.90 61.23
#